data_AF-A0A930P8I9-F1
#
_entry.id   AF-A0A930P8I9-F1
#
_cell.length_a   1.000
_cell.length_b   1.000
_cell.length_c   1.000
_cell.angle_alpha   90.00
_cell.angle_beta   90.00
_cell.angle_gamma   90.00
#
_symmetry.space_group_name_H-M   'P 1'
#
loop_
_entity.id
_entity.type
_entity.pdbx_description
1 polymer ?
#
loop_
_entity_poly.entity_id
_entity_poly.type
_entity_poly.pdbx_seq_one_letter_code
_entity_poly.pdbx_strand_id
1 'polypeptide(L)'
;GIVYMAGIHYAVVIPVLNPKSNISCSIQGRDYFGYLHWNGGATDMAYLDDVPRHAKFKLGDRIVTSGYSSVFPAGVLVGKIKHVYNSEDGLSYRLAIELSTDFGNLRDVCVIDDASIREQRQVIKAAQDSIKPIEEQNANQGE
;
A
#
# COMPACT_ATOMS: atom_id res chain seq x y z
N GLY A 1 7.90 -1.42 -5.04
CA GLY A 1 7.62 0.01 -5.35
C GLY A 1 6.65 0.09 -6.50
N ILE A 2 6.30 1.30 -6.93
CA ILE A 2 5.35 1.55 -8.03
C ILE A 2 6.11 2.19 -9.19
N VAL A 3 5.98 1.65 -10.40
CA VAL A 3 6.52 2.30 -11.60
C VAL A 3 5.75 3.60 -11.83
N TYR A 4 6.45 4.73 -11.76
CA TYR A 4 5.87 6.06 -11.96
C TYR A 4 5.87 6.47 -13.43
N MET A 5 6.99 6.21 -14.12
CA MET A 5 7.14 6.48 -15.55
C MET A 5 7.98 5.37 -16.18
N ALA A 6 7.65 4.99 -17.41
CA ALA A 6 8.44 4.06 -18.21
C ALA A 6 8.70 4.68 -19.60
N GLY A 7 9.96 4.64 -20.02
CA GLY A 7 10.39 4.85 -21.39
C GLY A 7 10.77 3.52 -22.05
N ILE A 8 11.41 3.60 -23.22
CA ILE A 8 11.75 2.39 -24.01
C ILE A 8 12.79 1.51 -23.28
N HIS A 9 13.73 2.12 -22.56
CA HIS A 9 14.87 1.42 -21.96
C HIS A 9 15.05 1.68 -20.45
N TYR A 10 14.23 2.54 -19.86
CA TYR A 10 14.37 2.94 -18.46
C TYR A 10 13.01 3.23 -17.83
N ALA A 11 12.95 3.13 -16.51
CA ALA A 11 11.77 3.48 -15.75
C ALA A 11 12.16 4.22 -14.47
N VAL A 12 11.28 5.10 -14.02
CA VAL A 12 11.36 5.76 -12.72
C VAL A 12 10.40 5.05 -11.78
N VAL A 13 10.88 4.62 -10.63
CA VAL A 13 10.10 3.88 -9.64
C VAL A 13 10.01 4.69 -8.36
N ILE A 14 8.79 4.81 -7.82
CA ILE A 14 8.56 5.28 -6.46
C ILE A 14 8.80 4.08 -5.52
N PRO A 15 9.83 4.11 -4.66
CA PRO A 15 10.12 2.99 -3.77
C PRO A 15 9.06 2.86 -2.67
N VAL A 16 9.08 1.73 -1.96
CA VAL A 16 8.29 1.56 -0.73
C VAL A 16 8.74 2.59 0.33
N LEU A 17 10.04 2.92 0.35
CA LEU A 17 10.65 3.93 1.20
C LEU A 17 10.39 5.37 0.70
N ASN A 18 9.18 5.67 0.27
CA ASN A 18 8.75 7.02 -0.05
C ASN A 18 7.63 7.40 0.94
N PRO A 19 7.71 8.54 1.65
CA PRO A 19 6.65 8.97 2.57
C PRO A 19 5.28 9.18 1.93
N LYS A 20 5.23 9.37 0.61
CA LYS A 20 3.98 9.45 -0.16
C LYS A 20 3.50 8.08 -0.65
N SER A 21 4.25 7.01 -0.38
CA SER A 21 3.83 5.65 -0.71
C SER A 21 2.75 5.21 0.27
N ASN A 22 1.69 4.64 -0.29
CA ASN A 22 0.60 4.05 0.47
C ASN A 22 0.24 2.71 -0.17
N ILE A 23 0.62 1.62 0.49
CA ILE A 23 0.45 0.26 -0.05
C ILE A 23 -0.47 -0.52 0.88
N SER A 24 -1.63 -0.94 0.35
CA SER A 24 -2.54 -1.80 1.11
C SER A 24 -1.92 -3.18 1.31
N CYS A 25 -1.78 -3.57 2.58
CA CYS A 25 -1.18 -4.83 2.99
C CYS A 25 -2.09 -5.54 3.99
N SER A 26 -2.04 -6.86 4.02
CA SER A 26 -2.76 -7.71 4.94
C SER A 26 -1.84 -8.66 5.69
N ILE A 27 -2.33 -9.15 6.82
CA ILE A 27 -1.66 -10.21 7.56
C ILE A 27 -1.89 -11.52 6.82
N GLN A 28 -0.83 -12.23 6.46
CA GLN A 28 -0.93 -13.42 5.60
C GLN A 28 -1.91 -14.46 6.18
N GLY A 29 -2.86 -14.90 5.36
CA GLY A 29 -3.90 -15.87 5.76
C GLY A 29 -5.01 -15.27 6.62
N ARG A 30 -5.14 -13.96 6.70
CA ARG A 30 -6.19 -13.24 7.42
C ARG A 30 -6.74 -12.10 6.57
N ASP A 31 -7.99 -11.72 6.83
CA ASP A 31 -8.68 -10.66 6.08
C ASP A 31 -8.50 -9.26 6.70
N TYR A 32 -7.59 -9.13 7.67
CA TYR A 32 -7.25 -7.84 8.25
C TYR A 32 -6.21 -7.14 7.39
N PHE A 33 -6.52 -5.93 6.97
CA PHE A 33 -5.64 -5.08 6.17
C PHE A 33 -5.35 -3.76 6.88
N GLY A 34 -4.31 -3.11 6.41
CA GLY A 34 -3.90 -1.76 6.80
C GLY A 34 -3.10 -1.12 5.68
N TYR A 35 -2.55 0.06 5.96
CA TYR A 35 -1.80 0.84 5.00
C TYR A 35 -0.33 0.95 5.40
N LEU A 36 0.54 0.45 4.53
CA LEU A 36 1.97 0.47 4.76
C LEU A 36 2.53 1.84 4.42
N HIS A 37 3.18 2.46 5.41
CA HIS A 37 3.81 3.76 5.33
C HIS A 37 5.26 3.71 5.81
N TRP A 38 6.11 4.52 5.17
CA TRP A 38 7.49 4.72 5.59
C TRP A 38 7.76 6.21 5.70
N ASN A 39 8.01 6.71 6.92
CA ASN A 39 8.11 8.15 7.20
C ASN A 39 9.55 8.63 7.45
N GLY A 40 10.55 7.96 6.88
CA GLY A 40 11.96 8.23 7.16
C GLY A 40 12.58 7.26 8.17
N GLY A 41 13.90 7.37 8.35
CA GLY A 41 14.65 6.56 9.30
C GLY A 41 15.27 5.31 8.66
N ALA A 42 15.19 4.18 9.35
CA ALA A 42 15.82 2.94 8.92
C ALA A 42 15.14 2.37 7.67
N THR A 43 15.94 1.85 6.73
CA THR A 43 15.49 1.35 5.42
C THR A 43 14.86 -0.05 5.47
N ASP A 44 14.96 -0.72 6.62
CA ASP A 44 14.47 -2.06 6.91
C ASP A 44 13.18 -2.05 7.75
N MET A 45 12.67 -0.88 8.13
CA MET A 45 11.51 -0.73 9.01
C MET A 45 10.45 0.18 8.40
N ALA A 46 9.22 -0.31 8.30
CA ALA A 46 8.03 0.44 7.91
C ALA A 46 6.90 0.24 8.92
N TYR A 47 5.80 0.98 8.78
CA TYR A 47 4.64 0.87 9.67
C TYR A 47 3.40 0.49 8.88
N LEU A 48 2.63 -0.46 9.40
CA LEU A 48 1.30 -0.79 8.90
C LEU A 48 0.27 -0.15 9.83
N ASP A 49 -0.38 0.90 9.35
CA ASP A 49 -1.37 1.68 10.08
C ASP A 49 -2.79 1.15 9.79
N ASP A 50 -3.77 1.57 10.60
CA ASP A 50 -5.19 1.25 10.47
C ASP A 50 -5.58 -0.23 10.60
N VAL A 51 -4.79 -1.03 11.32
CA VAL A 51 -5.15 -2.43 11.57
C VAL A 51 -6.25 -2.51 12.64
N PRO A 52 -7.39 -3.19 12.39
CA PRO A 52 -8.51 -3.21 13.34
C PRO A 52 -8.16 -3.78 14.72
N ARG A 53 -8.77 -3.23 15.79
CA ARG A 53 -8.55 -3.67 17.19
C ARG A 53 -8.91 -5.12 17.48
N HIS A 54 -9.89 -5.66 16.75
CA HIS A 54 -10.32 -7.05 16.87
C HIS A 54 -9.47 -8.00 16.02
N ALA A 55 -8.46 -7.49 15.30
CA ALA A 55 -7.56 -8.31 14.52
C ALA A 55 -6.75 -9.23 15.44
N LYS A 56 -6.74 -10.51 15.10
CA LYS A 56 -5.88 -11.50 15.75
C LYS A 56 -4.59 -11.59 14.95
N PHE A 57 -3.44 -11.47 15.61
CA PHE A 57 -2.10 -11.63 15.01
C PHE A 57 -1.04 -11.84 16.10
N LYS A 58 0.17 -12.19 15.69
CA LYS A 58 1.32 -12.38 16.58
C LYS A 58 2.57 -11.70 16.02
N LEU A 59 3.52 -11.38 16.89
CA LEU A 59 4.86 -10.99 16.46
C LEU A 59 5.47 -12.08 15.58
N GLY A 60 6.11 -11.68 14.49
CA GLY A 60 6.67 -12.57 13.48
C GLY A 60 5.69 -13.02 12.39
N ASP A 61 4.39 -12.75 12.51
CA ASP A 61 3.44 -13.00 11.42
C ASP A 61 3.86 -12.21 10.17
N ARG A 62 3.63 -12.82 9.00
CA ARG A 62 4.02 -12.25 7.71
C ARG A 62 2.98 -11.26 7.23
N ILE A 63 3.46 -10.17 6.66
CA ILE A 63 2.65 -9.16 5.98
C ILE A 63 2.82 -9.33 4.47
N VAL A 64 1.71 -9.30 3.74
CA VAL A 64 1.67 -9.42 2.29
C VAL A 64 0.84 -8.28 1.68
N THR A 65 1.00 -7.99 0.40
CA THR A 65 0.09 -7.08 -0.31
C THR A 65 -1.34 -7.64 -0.30
N SER A 66 -2.33 -6.81 -0.03
CA SER A 66 -3.74 -7.25 0.11
C SER A 66 -4.43 -7.46 -1.24
N GLY A 67 -3.98 -6.75 -2.28
CA GLY A 67 -4.67 -6.66 -3.58
C GLY A 67 -5.85 -5.67 -3.59
N TYR A 68 -6.14 -4.97 -2.49
CA TYR A 68 -7.18 -3.92 -2.48
C TYR A 68 -6.76 -2.65 -3.22
N SER A 69 -5.44 -2.41 -3.35
CA SER A 69 -4.97 -1.40 -4.29
C SER A 69 -4.87 -1.99 -5.69
N SER A 70 -5.36 -1.28 -6.69
CA SER A 70 -5.25 -1.65 -8.11
C SER A 70 -3.81 -1.48 -8.65
N VAL A 71 -2.80 -1.69 -7.80
CA VAL A 71 -1.38 -1.42 -8.09
C VAL A 71 -0.50 -2.64 -7.86
N PHE A 72 -0.79 -3.44 -6.83
CA PHE A 72 -0.02 -4.65 -6.52
C PHE A 72 -0.92 -5.88 -6.57
N PRO A 73 -0.46 -7.01 -7.12
CA PRO A 73 -1.17 -8.27 -6.96
C PRO A 73 -1.22 -8.65 -5.47
N ALA A 74 -2.23 -9.41 -5.08
CA ALA A 74 -2.33 -9.92 -3.72
C ALA A 74 -1.24 -10.96 -3.43
N GLY A 75 -0.75 -11.01 -2.19
CA GLY A 75 0.12 -12.08 -1.69
C GLY A 75 1.63 -11.86 -1.85
N VAL A 76 2.08 -10.69 -2.32
CA VAL A 76 3.51 -10.37 -2.39
C VAL A 76 4.04 -10.11 -0.99
N LEU A 77 5.12 -10.80 -0.59
CA LEU A 77 5.73 -10.64 0.72
C LEU A 77 6.27 -9.21 0.91
N VAL A 78 5.88 -8.59 2.03
CA VAL A 78 6.35 -7.26 2.43
C VAL A 78 7.36 -7.37 3.56
N GLY A 79 7.07 -8.20 4.56
CA GLY A 79 7.87 -8.26 5.78
C GLY A 79 7.20 -9.05 6.91
N LYS A 80 7.62 -8.78 8.15
CA LYS A 80 7.10 -9.43 9.36
C LYS A 80 6.81 -8.41 10.46
N ILE A 81 5.82 -8.71 11.29
CA ILE A 81 5.50 -7.88 12.46
C ILE A 81 6.63 -7.95 13.47
N LYS A 82 7.27 -6.81 13.76
CA LYS A 82 8.35 -6.66 14.74
C LYS A 82 7.84 -6.13 16.08
N HIS A 83 6.92 -5.18 16.04
CA HIS A 83 6.35 -4.57 17.25
C HIS A 83 4.91 -4.09 17.00
N VAL A 84 4.16 -3.88 18.08
CA VAL A 84 2.76 -3.47 18.05
C VAL A 84 2.58 -2.23 18.91
N TYR A 85 1.98 -1.20 18.32
CA TYR A 85 1.62 0.05 18.97
C TYR A 85 0.11 0.27 18.86
N ASN A 86 -0.41 1.15 19.70
CA ASN A 86 -1.72 1.75 19.46
C ASN A 86 -1.57 2.90 18.46
N SER A 87 -2.59 3.15 17.64
CA SER A 87 -2.71 4.41 16.90
C SER A 87 -2.81 5.59 17.87
N GLU A 88 -2.54 6.81 17.37
CA GLU A 88 -2.59 8.03 18.19
C GLU A 88 -3.97 8.29 18.81
N ASP A 89 -5.04 7.96 18.08
CA ASP A 89 -6.43 8.03 18.54
C ASP A 89 -6.87 6.80 19.36
N GLY A 90 -6.04 5.76 19.41
CA GLY A 90 -6.35 4.49 20.06
C GLY A 90 -7.45 3.66 19.39
N LEU A 91 -7.94 3.99 18.20
CA LEU A 91 -9.01 3.27 17.52
C LEU A 91 -8.51 2.06 16.71
N SER A 92 -7.22 2.01 16.39
CA SER A 92 -6.58 0.95 15.61
C SER A 92 -5.22 0.55 16.22
N TYR A 93 -4.59 -0.47 15.63
CA TYR A 93 -3.21 -0.80 15.88
C TYR A 93 -2.32 -0.23 14.78
N ARG A 94 -1.13 0.22 15.20
CA ARG A 94 0.00 0.51 14.33
C ARG A 94 1.04 -0.60 14.50
N LEU A 95 1.38 -1.30 13.43
CA LEU A 95 2.34 -2.40 13.48
C LEU A 95 3.68 -1.95 12.90
N ALA A 96 4.76 -2.15 13.64
CA ALA A 96 6.11 -1.99 13.11
C ALA A 96 6.47 -3.24 12.31
N ILE A 97 6.82 -3.07 11.04
CA ILE A 97 7.11 -4.13 10.09
C ILE A 97 8.59 -4.11 9.73
N GLU A 98 9.26 -5.22 9.99
CA GLU A 98 10.60 -5.51 9.48
C GLU A 98 10.47 -5.97 8.02
N LEU A 99 10.96 -5.16 7.08
CA LEU A 99 10.84 -5.39 5.66
C LEU A 99 11.69 -6.59 5.23
N SER A 100 11.16 -7.44 4.36
CA SER A 100 11.88 -8.63 3.88
C SER A 100 12.94 -8.31 2.82
N THR A 101 12.91 -7.11 2.27
CA THR A 101 13.79 -6.66 1.18
C THR A 101 14.77 -5.64 1.71
N ASP A 102 16.06 -5.82 1.41
CA ASP A 102 17.08 -4.81 1.67
C ASP A 102 16.98 -3.70 0.61
N PHE A 103 16.20 -2.66 0.93
CA PHE A 103 16.03 -1.49 0.07
C PHE A 103 17.29 -0.61 -0.01
N GLY A 104 18.29 -0.80 0.87
CA GLY A 104 19.57 -0.09 0.83
C GLY A 104 20.54 -0.65 -0.21
N ASN A 105 20.32 -1.88 -0.68
CA ASN A 105 21.19 -2.58 -1.62
C ASN A 105 20.40 -3.32 -2.72
N LEU A 106 19.61 -2.55 -3.49
CA LEU A 106 18.83 -3.09 -4.61
C LEU A 106 19.61 -3.02 -5.92
N ARG A 107 19.68 -4.18 -6.61
CA ARG A 107 20.27 -4.30 -7.95
C ARG A 107 19.27 -4.81 -8.98
N ASP A 108 18.68 -5.96 -8.68
CA ASP A 108 17.78 -6.66 -9.59
C ASP A 108 16.34 -6.52 -9.11
N VAL A 109 15.44 -6.17 -10.03
CA VAL A 109 14.01 -5.96 -9.74
C VAL A 109 13.15 -6.67 -10.78
N CYS A 110 11.99 -7.16 -10.34
CA CYS A 110 10.97 -7.72 -11.21
C CYS A 110 9.81 -6.73 -11.32
N VAL A 111 9.42 -6.39 -12.56
CA VAL A 111 8.23 -5.59 -12.83
C VAL A 111 7.09 -6.55 -13.10
N ILE A 112 5.99 -6.37 -12.38
CA ILE A 112 4.76 -7.14 -12.56
C ILE A 112 3.77 -6.28 -13.31
N ASP A 113 3.43 -6.67 -14.54
CA ASP A 113 2.30 -6.14 -15.30
C ASP A 113 1.20 -7.21 -15.35
N ASP A 114 0.10 -6.97 -14.65
CA ASP A 114 -1.01 -7.90 -14.56
C ASP A 114 -2.22 -7.31 -15.32
N ALA A 115 -2.68 -8.05 -16.33
CA ALA A 115 -3.78 -7.63 -17.18
C ALA A 115 -5.09 -7.42 -16.40
N SER A 116 -5.37 -8.26 -15.40
CA SER A 116 -6.57 -8.16 -14.57
C SER A 116 -6.54 -6.90 -13.70
N ILE A 117 -5.38 -6.57 -13.13
CA ILE A 117 -5.17 -5.35 -12.35
C ILE A 117 -5.31 -4.11 -13.25
N ARG A 118 -4.81 -4.18 -14.49
CA ARG A 118 -4.94 -3.10 -15.46
C ARG A 118 -6.41 -2.84 -15.81
N GLU A 119 -7.19 -3.89 -16.07
CA GLU A 119 -8.63 -3.78 -16.33
C GLU A 119 -9.37 -3.20 -15.12
N GLN A 120 -9.13 -3.74 -13.92
CA GLN A 120 -9.73 -3.24 -12.69
C GLN A 120 -9.44 -1.74 -12.48
N ARG A 121 -8.19 -1.31 -12.72
CA ARG A 121 -7.79 0.10 -12.62
C ARG A 121 -8.54 0.98 -13.63
N GLN A 122 -8.74 0.50 -14.86
CA GLN A 122 -9.50 1.23 -15.88
C GLN A 122 -10.96 1.40 -15.47
N VAL A 123 -11.60 0.34 -14.98
CA VAL A 123 -13.00 0.38 -14.53
C VAL A 123 -13.18 1.32 -13.34
N ILE A 124 -12.31 1.23 -12.32
CA ILE A 124 -12.38 2.12 -11.15
C ILE A 124 -12.20 3.58 -11.56
N LYS A 125 -11.24 3.87 -12.45
CA LYS A 125 -10.99 5.23 -12.93
C LYS A 125 -12.19 5.78 -13.70
N ALA A 126 -12.76 4.99 -14.62
CA ALA A 126 -13.94 5.39 -15.38
C ALA A 126 -15.15 5.68 -14.47
N ALA A 127 -15.33 4.88 -13.41
CA ALA A 127 -16.37 5.13 -12.41
C ALA A 127 -16.14 6.45 -11.65
N GLN A 128 -14.91 6.72 -11.19
CA GLN A 128 -14.57 7.97 -10.51
C GLN A 128 -14.80 9.21 -11.38
N ASP A 129 -14.38 9.14 -12.65
CA ASP A 129 -14.54 10.25 -13.60
C ASP A 129 -16.02 10.50 -13.96
N SER A 130 -16.90 9.49 -13.81
CA SER A 130 -18.36 9.66 -13.99
C SER A 130 -19.08 10.28 -12.79
N ILE A 131 -18.50 10.20 -11.59
CA ILE A 131 -19.09 10.72 -10.34
C ILE A 131 -18.70 12.19 -10.12
N LYS A 132 -17.45 12.57 -10.43
CA LYS A 132 -16.94 13.94 -10.27
C LYS A 132 -17.78 15.06 -10.93
N PRO A 133 -18.41 14.87 -12.10
CA PRO A 133 -19.23 15.92 -12.73
C PRO A 133 -20.45 16.35 -11.90
N ILE A 134 -20.91 15.51 -10.96
CA ILE A 134 -22.10 15.79 -10.14
C ILE A 134 -21.75 16.69 -8.93
N GLU A 135 -20.54 16.54 -8.36
CA GLU A 135 -20.10 17.33 -7.20
C GLU A 135 -19.70 18.76 -7.61
N GLU A 136 -19.07 18.93 -8.78
CA GLU A 136 -18.67 20.25 -9.29
C GLU A 136 -19.86 21.10 -9.77
N GLN A 137 -21.00 20.50 -10.13
CA GLN A 137 -22.22 21.22 -10.47
C GLN A 137 -23.00 21.71 -9.24
N ASN A 138 -22.97 20.95 -8.13
CA ASN A 138 -23.66 21.31 -6.89
C ASN A 138 -22.90 22.37 -6.06
N ALA A 139 -21.58 22.49 -6.23
CA ALA A 139 -20.78 23.54 -5.60
C ALA A 139 -21.01 24.94 -6.22
N ASN A 140 -21.48 25.00 -7.48
CA ASN A 140 -21.69 26.25 -8.22
C ASN A 140 -23.14 26.78 -8.18
N GLN A 141 -24.07 26.13 -7.45
CA GLN A 141 -25.47 26.58 -7.29
C GLN A 141 -25.78 27.13 -5.89
N GLY A 142 -24.77 27.32 -5.04
CA GLY A 142 -24.90 27.76 -3.65
C GLY A 142 -24.46 29.19 -3.34
N GLU A 143 -24.15 30.02 -4.35
CA GLU A 143 -23.88 31.47 -4.20
C GLU A 143 -25.05 32.33 -4.68
#